data_AF-A0A9K3JJ70-F1
#
_entry.id   AF-A0A9K3JJ70-F1
#
_cell.length_a   1.000
_cell.length_b   1.000
_cell.length_c   1.000
_cell.angle_alpha   90.00
_cell.angle_beta   90.00
_cell.angle_gamma   90.00
#
_symmetry.space_group_name_H-M   'P 1'
#
loop_
_entity.id
_entity.type
_entity.pdbx_description
1 polymer ?
#
loop_
_entity_poly.entity_id
_entity_poly.type
_entity_poly.pdbx_seq_one_letter_code
_entity_poly.pdbx_strand_id
1 'polypeptide(L)'
;MSFVINQRFEKCEQLVNHGISEAIDAMKKVTEEFFKLPLDEKMKYAQLPNTIEGYGQAFVLSEEQKLDWGDMLFLIPLPVPLRNLRFWPQNPNSFR
;
A
#
# COMPACT_ATOMS: atom_id res chain seq x y z
N MET A 1 -2.87 -31.78 -26.60
CA MET A 1 -3.76 -31.66 -25.42
C MET A 1 -3.69 -30.22 -24.94
N SER A 2 -4.64 -29.39 -25.37
CA SER A 2 -4.76 -28.02 -24.86
C SER A 2 -5.61 -28.07 -23.60
N PHE A 3 -5.00 -27.84 -22.44
CA PHE A 3 -5.75 -27.52 -21.23
C PHE A 3 -6.10 -26.03 -21.28
N VAL A 4 -7.33 -25.72 -21.67
CA VAL A 4 -7.92 -24.41 -21.42
C VAL A 4 -8.28 -24.41 -19.93
N ILE A 5 -7.51 -23.66 -19.14
CA ILE A 5 -7.85 -23.41 -17.73
C ILE A 5 -9.08 -22.50 -17.76
N ASN A 6 -10.23 -23.09 -17.45
CA ASN A 6 -11.47 -22.37 -17.21
C ASN A 6 -11.30 -21.63 -15.87
N GLN A 7 -10.75 -20.41 -15.89
CA GLN A 7 -10.73 -19.55 -14.71
C GLN A 7 -12.17 -19.14 -14.39
N ARG A 8 -12.79 -19.92 -13.50
CA ARG A 8 -14.02 -19.56 -12.82
C ARG A 8 -13.69 -18.34 -11.98
N PHE A 9 -14.23 -17.17 -12.33
CA PHE A 9 -14.14 -16.00 -11.47
C PHE A 9 -14.78 -16.36 -10.13
N GLU A 10 -13.95 -16.58 -9.11
CA GLU A 10 -14.42 -16.68 -7.74
C GLU A 10 -15.09 -15.35 -7.39
N LYS A 11 -16.34 -15.41 -6.95
CA LYS A 11 -17.08 -14.23 -6.54
C LYS A 11 -16.39 -13.67 -5.30
N CYS A 12 -15.82 -12.48 -5.40
CA CYS A 12 -15.37 -11.74 -4.23
C CYS A 12 -16.60 -11.33 -3.40
N GLU A 13 -16.67 -11.79 -2.16
CA GLU A 13 -17.73 -11.42 -1.23
C GLU A 13 -17.33 -10.16 -0.44
N GLN A 14 -18.28 -9.24 -0.25
CA GLN A 14 -18.08 -8.10 0.62
C GLN A 14 -18.47 -8.48 2.06
N LEU A 15 -17.51 -8.43 2.98
CA LEU A 15 -17.81 -8.57 4.40
C LEU A 15 -18.48 -7.30 4.92
N VAL A 16 -19.68 -7.44 5.47
CA VAL A 16 -20.42 -6.37 6.17
C VAL A 16 -20.51 -6.68 7.67
N ASN A 17 -20.85 -5.69 8.50
CA ASN A 17 -20.94 -5.83 9.96
C ASN A 17 -19.63 -6.31 10.63
N HIS A 18 -18.48 -5.92 10.09
CA HIS A 18 -17.15 -6.33 10.55
C HIS A 18 -16.68 -5.68 11.88
N GLY A 19 -17.48 -4.82 12.51
CA GLY A 19 -17.17 -4.21 13.81
C GLY A 19 -16.04 -3.16 13.84
N ILE A 20 -15.32 -2.98 12.73
CA ILE A 20 -14.14 -2.08 12.63
C ILE A 20 -14.36 -0.81 11.77
N SER A 21 -15.60 -0.37 11.57
CA SER A 21 -15.92 0.75 10.65
C SER A 21 -15.20 2.05 10.99
N GLU A 22 -15.16 2.43 12.28
CA GLU A 22 -14.48 3.66 12.72
C GLU A 22 -12.98 3.66 12.38
N ALA A 23 -12.31 2.53 12.58
CA ALA A 23 -10.89 2.38 12.26
C ALA A 23 -10.64 2.47 10.75
N ILE A 24 -11.51 1.88 9.93
CA ILE A 24 -11.41 1.96 8.46
C ILE A 24 -11.59 3.40 7.98
N ASP A 25 -12.55 4.13 8.52
CA ASP A 25 -12.81 5.52 8.11
C ASP A 25 -11.67 6.46 8.54
N ALA A 26 -11.12 6.27 9.74
CA ALA A 26 -9.92 6.96 10.18
C ALA A 26 -8.71 6.65 9.27
N MET A 27 -8.51 5.39 8.92
CA MET A 27 -7.44 4.94 8.01
C MET A 27 -7.57 5.58 6.62
N LYS A 28 -8.78 5.63 6.06
CA LYS A 28 -9.02 6.28 4.76
C LYS A 28 -8.67 7.77 4.81
N LYS A 29 -9.13 8.47 5.84
CA LYS A 29 -8.88 9.91 6.02
C LYS A 29 -7.38 10.21 6.13
N VAL A 30 -6.67 9.50 7.00
CA VAL A 30 -5.24 9.72 7.22
C VAL A 30 -4.39 9.36 5.99
N THR A 31 -4.82 8.34 5.23
CA THR A 31 -4.20 7.98 3.95
C THR A 31 -4.40 9.11 2.93
N GLU A 32 -5.62 9.62 2.79
CA GLU A 32 -5.92 10.73 1.88
C GLU A 32 -5.10 11.99 2.22
N GLU A 33 -5.01 12.33 3.52
CA GLU A 33 -4.20 13.45 4.01
C GLU A 33 -2.71 13.28 3.66
N PHE A 34 -2.15 12.08 3.82
CA PHE A 34 -0.78 11.78 3.40
C PHE A 34 -0.58 11.98 1.90
N PHE A 35 -1.46 11.45 1.06
CA PHE A 35 -1.30 11.53 -0.40
C PHE A 35 -1.51 12.95 -0.97
N LYS A 36 -2.22 13.82 -0.24
CA LYS A 36 -2.35 15.26 -0.53
C LYS A 36 -1.10 16.07 -0.20
N LEU A 37 -0.14 15.53 0.55
CA LEU A 37 1.12 16.24 0.82
C LEU A 37 1.93 16.48 -0.47
N PRO A 38 2.79 17.52 -0.49
CA PRO A 38 3.73 17.73 -1.59
C PRO A 38 4.58 16.49 -1.86
N LEU A 39 5.02 16.31 -3.10
CA LEU A 39 5.85 15.17 -3.49
C LEU A 39 7.10 15.04 -2.61
N ASP A 40 7.78 16.14 -2.32
CA ASP A 40 8.99 16.14 -1.48
C ASP A 40 8.75 15.58 -0.08
N GLU A 41 7.56 15.81 0.49
CA GLU A 41 7.18 15.25 1.80
C GLU A 41 6.96 13.74 1.71
N LYS A 42 6.33 13.26 0.63
CA LYS A 42 6.10 11.83 0.39
C LYS A 42 7.41 11.09 0.07
N MET A 43 8.32 11.74 -0.67
CA MET A 43 9.62 11.19 -1.04
C MET A 43 10.58 10.96 0.15
N LYS A 44 10.31 11.56 1.32
CA LYS A 44 11.02 11.22 2.57
C LYS A 44 10.87 9.73 2.94
N TYR A 45 9.79 9.11 2.47
CA TYR A 45 9.47 7.71 2.70
C TYR A 45 9.71 6.85 1.46
N ALA A 46 10.45 7.36 0.46
CA ALA A 46 10.67 6.65 -0.80
C ALA A 46 11.22 5.24 -0.58
N GLN A 47 10.73 4.29 -1.38
CA GLN A 47 11.26 2.94 -1.44
C GLN A 47 12.75 2.96 -1.75
N LEU A 48 13.50 2.08 -1.10
CA LEU A 48 14.93 1.91 -1.33
C LEU A 48 15.22 0.72 -2.22
N PRO A 49 16.39 0.70 -2.90
CA PRO A 49 16.85 -0.49 -3.59
C PRO A 49 16.81 -1.71 -2.66
N ASN A 50 16.29 -2.82 -3.16
CA ASN A 50 16.15 -4.10 -2.44
C ASN A 50 15.22 -4.05 -1.21
N THR A 51 14.35 -3.06 -1.09
CA THR A 51 13.28 -3.03 -0.08
C THR A 51 11.91 -3.00 -0.75
N ILE A 52 10.91 -3.58 -0.09
CA ILE A 52 9.52 -3.55 -0.57
C ILE A 52 8.69 -2.44 0.10
N GLU A 53 9.14 -1.95 1.25
CA GLU A 53 8.47 -0.89 1.99
C GLU A 53 8.84 0.51 1.48
N GLY A 54 7.90 1.44 1.61
CA GLY A 54 8.07 2.85 1.27
C GLY A 54 7.09 3.34 0.20
N TYR A 55 7.19 4.63 -0.10
CA TYR A 55 6.46 5.34 -1.14
C TYR A 55 7.12 5.11 -2.51
N GLY A 56 6.35 4.70 -3.51
CA GLY A 56 6.87 4.43 -4.84
C GLY A 56 5.92 3.61 -5.71
N GLN A 57 6.49 2.98 -6.73
CA GLN A 57 5.79 2.09 -7.65
C GLN A 57 5.90 0.63 -7.19
N ALA A 58 4.86 -0.16 -7.41
CA ALA A 58 4.86 -1.55 -6.99
C ALA A 58 5.77 -2.39 -7.90
N PHE A 59 6.88 -2.93 -7.34
CA PHE A 59 7.69 -4.00 -7.93
C PHE A 59 8.18 -3.74 -9.37
N VAL A 60 9.09 -2.77 -9.57
CA VAL A 60 9.79 -2.58 -10.85
C VAL A 60 10.88 -3.64 -10.99
N LEU A 61 10.67 -4.62 -11.88
CA LEU A 61 11.54 -5.78 -12.08
C LEU A 61 12.38 -5.69 -13.37
N SER A 62 11.91 -4.98 -14.39
CA SER A 62 12.64 -4.75 -15.64
C SER A 62 12.25 -3.43 -16.31
N GLU A 63 13.06 -2.97 -17.28
CA GLU A 63 12.81 -1.72 -18.01
C GLU A 63 11.58 -1.82 -18.94
N GLU A 64 11.29 -3.01 -19.47
CA GLU A 64 10.16 -3.27 -20.37
C GLU A 64 8.84 -3.52 -19.61
N GLN A 65 8.87 -3.54 -18.28
CA GLN A 65 7.69 -3.80 -17.48
C GLN A 65 6.67 -2.67 -17.66
N LYS A 66 5.43 -3.05 -17.95
CA LYS A 66 4.30 -2.13 -17.88
C LYS A 66 3.98 -1.85 -16.42
N LEU A 67 4.03 -0.59 -16.05
CA LEU A 67 3.72 -0.14 -14.69
C LEU A 67 2.24 0.22 -14.58
N ASP A 68 1.69 -0.02 -13.39
CA ASP A 68 0.35 0.44 -13.06
C ASP A 68 0.32 1.96 -12.96
N TRP A 69 -0.82 2.55 -13.32
CA TRP A 69 -1.02 3.99 -13.14
C TRP A 69 -1.45 4.29 -11.71
N GLY A 70 -0.50 4.36 -10.79
CA GLY A 70 -0.78 4.77 -9.42
C GLY A 70 0.45 4.75 -8.53
N ASP A 71 0.49 5.64 -7.56
CA ASP A 71 1.50 5.61 -6.51
C ASP A 71 1.07 4.70 -5.35
N MET A 72 2.03 4.09 -4.66
CA MET A 72 1.80 3.22 -3.52
C MET A 72 2.64 3.66 -2.33
N LEU A 73 2.11 3.50 -1.11
CA LEU A 73 2.88 3.44 0.13
C LEU A 73 2.72 2.03 0.69
N PHE A 74 3.80 1.24 0.68
CA PHE A 74 3.79 -0.14 1.19
C PHE A 74 4.44 -0.19 2.57
N LEU A 75 3.76 -0.80 3.55
CA LEU A 75 4.22 -0.91 4.93
C LEU A 75 3.97 -2.31 5.46
N ILE A 76 4.87 -2.80 6.31
CA ILE A 76 4.71 -4.05 7.04
C ILE A 76 4.31 -3.73 8.50
N PRO A 77 3.02 -3.85 8.86
CA PRO A 77 2.55 -3.51 10.20
C PRO A 77 2.76 -4.62 11.22
N LEU A 78 2.96 -5.87 10.79
CA LEU A 78 3.11 -7.01 11.69
C LEU A 78 4.11 -8.03 11.14
N PRO A 79 4.78 -8.79 12.03
CA PRO A 79 4.79 -8.61 13.49
C PRO A 79 5.54 -7.32 13.90
N VAL A 80 5.21 -6.78 15.08
CA VAL A 80 5.75 -5.49 15.58
C VAL A 80 7.28 -5.38 15.50
N PRO A 81 8.08 -6.43 15.81
CA PRO A 81 9.54 -6.37 15.72
C PRO A 81 10.09 -6.16 14.30
N LEU A 82 9.29 -6.44 13.26
CA LEU A 82 9.70 -6.24 11.86
C LEU A 82 9.31 -4.86 11.32
N ARG A 83 8.60 -4.03 12.10
CA ARG A 83 8.22 -2.68 11.65
C ARG A 83 9.47 -1.83 11.44
N ASN A 84 9.66 -1.36 10.22
CA ASN A 84 10.68 -0.37 9.93
C ASN A 84 10.09 1.04 9.99
N LEU A 85 10.16 1.68 11.16
CA LEU A 85 9.58 3.01 11.40
C LEU A 85 10.13 4.13 10.52
N ARG A 86 11.21 3.91 9.77
CA ARG A 86 11.68 4.85 8.74
C ARG A 86 10.61 5.13 7.69
N PHE A 87 9.88 4.09 7.26
CA PHE A 87 8.91 4.21 6.17
C PHE A 87 7.53 4.70 6.64
N TRP A 88 7.30 4.75 7.95
CA TRP A 88 6.02 5.17 8.52
C TRP A 88 5.90 6.70 8.51
N PRO A 89 4.93 7.30 7.80
CA PRO A 89 4.72 8.75 7.83
C PRO A 89 4.58 9.31 9.25
N GLN A 90 5.23 10.44 9.52
CA GLN A 90 4.99 11.22 10.75
C GLN A 90 3.99 12.35 10.51
N ASN A 91 3.75 12.70 9.25
CA ASN A 91 2.77 13.68 8.82
C ASN A 91 1.83 12.99 7.83
N PRO A 92 0.52 12.98 8.06
CA PRO A 92 -0.21 13.54 9.22
C PRO A 92 0.14 12.84 10.55
N ASN A 93 0.06 13.58 11.67
CA ASN A 93 0.44 13.09 13.00
C ASN A 93 -0.34 11.84 13.46
N SER A 94 -1.53 11.64 12.92
CA SER A 94 -2.40 10.49 13.23
C SER A 94 -2.12 9.24 12.40
N PHE A 95 -1.06 9.23 11.57
CA PHE A 95 -0.74 8.07 10.72
C PHE A 95 -0.20 6.88 11.54
N ARG A 96 0.59 7.17 12.58
CA ARG A 96 1.27 6.16 13.42
C ARG A 96 0.44 5.78 14.64
#